data_AF-A0A553L0S9-F1
#
_entry.id   AF-A0A553L0S9-F1
#
_cell.length_a   1.000
_cell.length_b   1.000
_cell.length_c   1.000
_cell.angle_alpha   90.00
_cell.angle_beta   90.00
_cell.angle_gamma   90.00
#
_symmetry.space_group_name_H-M   'P 1'
#
loop_
_entity.id
_entity.type
_entity.pdbx_description
1 polymer ?
#
loop_
_entity_poly.entity_id
_entity_poly.type
_entity_poly.pdbx_seq_one_letter_code
_entity_poly.pdbx_strand_id
1 'polypeptide(L)'
;MLYQQLRKRRKPLPVRYIFLITFVFFIISTVASLWFINRGIEPTLMAIAEKETRRLANLVINNAINQQIAEDDFNVDNFIKIEKDEHGKISAIDFNATVVNRV
;
A
#
# COMPACT_ATOMS: atom_id res chain seq x y z
N MET A 1 27.44 -69.56 18.24
CA MET A 1 26.11 -69.13 18.73
C MET A 1 26.17 -67.62 19.04
N LEU A 2 25.15 -66.92 18.55
CA LEU A 2 24.76 -65.50 18.58
C LEU A 2 25.63 -64.42 19.25
N TYR A 3 25.98 -63.42 18.42
CA TYR A 3 26.22 -62.02 18.80
C TYR A 3 24.89 -61.39 19.25
N GLN A 4 24.71 -61.08 20.53
CA GLN A 4 23.62 -60.23 21.00
C GLN A 4 24.11 -58.79 21.12
N GLN A 5 23.74 -57.97 20.12
CA GLN A 5 23.84 -56.52 20.21
C GLN A 5 22.90 -56.02 21.31
N LEU A 6 23.47 -55.52 22.41
CA LEU A 6 22.72 -54.84 23.46
C LEU A 6 22.20 -53.50 22.91
N ARG A 7 20.97 -53.53 22.42
CA ARG A 7 20.19 -52.33 22.05
C ARG A 7 20.11 -51.42 23.28
N LYS A 8 20.94 -50.38 23.31
CA LYS A 8 20.98 -49.35 24.36
C LYS A 8 19.60 -48.69 24.42
N ARG A 9 18.76 -49.12 25.37
CA ARG A 9 17.43 -48.54 25.60
C ARG A 9 17.63 -47.07 26.00
N ARG A 10 17.32 -46.14 25.11
CA ARG A 10 17.35 -44.69 25.41
C ARG A 10 16.37 -44.45 26.55
N LYS A 11 16.88 -43.99 27.69
CA LYS A 11 16.03 -43.59 28.81
C LYS A 11 15.16 -42.41 28.32
N PRO A 12 13.84 -42.43 28.51
CA PRO A 12 12.98 -41.32 28.09
C PRO A 12 13.44 -40.04 28.80
N LEU A 13 13.47 -38.92 28.08
CA LEU A 13 13.80 -37.62 28.66
C LEU A 13 12.83 -37.35 29.83
N PRO A 14 13.31 -36.87 30.99
CA PRO A 14 12.43 -36.57 32.11
C PRO A 14 11.41 -35.49 31.71
N VAL A 15 10.17 -35.65 32.17
CA VAL A 15 9.03 -34.77 31.82
C VAL A 15 9.32 -33.28 32.02
N ARG A 16 10.16 -32.93 33.01
CA ARG A 16 10.60 -31.56 33.30
C ARG A 16 11.36 -30.91 32.13
N TYR A 17 12.18 -31.67 31.42
CA TYR A 17 12.93 -31.17 30.26
C TYR A 17 12.04 -31.03 29.02
N ILE A 18 11.10 -31.96 28.85
CA ILE A 18 10.12 -31.91 27.76
C ILE A 18 9.29 -30.64 27.89
N PHE A 19 8.80 -30.32 29.09
CA PHE A 19 8.03 -29.11 29.35
C PHE A 19 8.80 -27.82 29.00
N LEU A 20 10.07 -27.73 29.41
CA LEU A 20 10.92 -26.59 29.10
C LEU A 20 11.13 -26.45 27.59
N ILE A 21 11.46 -27.54 26.90
CA ILE A 21 11.68 -27.54 25.45
C ILE A 21 10.40 -27.13 24.70
N THR A 22 9.24 -27.66 25.09
CA THR A 22 7.96 -27.28 24.48
C THR A 22 7.62 -25.82 24.73
N PHE A 23 7.95 -25.29 25.91
CA PHE A 23 7.70 -23.89 26.25
C PHE A 23 8.58 -22.95 25.43
N VAL A 24 9.86 -23.26 25.29
CA VAL A 24 10.79 -22.49 24.45
C VAL A 24 10.39 -22.57 22.98
N PHE A 25 10.06 -23.77 22.49
CA PHE A 25 9.57 -23.97 21.13
C PHE A 25 8.29 -23.16 20.86
N PHE A 26 7.37 -23.12 21.83
CA PHE A 26 6.14 -22.35 21.73
C PHE A 26 6.42 -20.85 21.53
N ILE A 27 7.31 -20.26 22.35
CA ILE A 27 7.69 -18.84 22.22
C ILE A 27 8.29 -18.56 20.84
N ILE A 28 9.24 -19.40 20.41
CA ILE A 28 9.89 -19.25 19.10
C ILE A 28 8.86 -19.35 17.97
N SER A 29 7.95 -20.33 18.06
CA SER A 29 6.89 -20.53 17.08
C SER A 29 5.92 -19.34 17.02
N THR A 30 5.55 -18.76 18.16
CA THR A 30 4.70 -17.56 18.20
C THR A 30 5.38 -16.37 17.51
N VAL A 31 6.65 -16.09 17.81
CA VAL A 31 7.40 -14.99 17.19
C VAL A 31 7.58 -15.23 15.69
N ALA A 32 7.97 -16.46 15.30
CA ALA A 32 8.13 -16.83 13.90
C ALA A 32 6.82 -16.72 13.11
N SER A 33 5.69 -17.10 13.72
CA SER A 33 4.36 -16.98 13.13
C SER A 33 4.01 -15.51 12.86
N LEU A 34 4.18 -14.64 13.87
CA LEU A 34 3.94 -13.20 13.70
C LEU A 34 4.81 -12.60 12.61
N TRP A 35 6.10 -12.97 12.56
CA TRP A 35 7.02 -12.48 11.54
C TRP A 35 6.63 -12.94 10.13
N PHE A 36 6.24 -14.21 9.98
CA PHE A 36 5.78 -14.77 8.71
C PHE A 36 4.50 -14.10 8.21
N ILE A 37 3.52 -13.91 9.10
CA ILE A 37 2.26 -13.24 8.79
C ILE A 37 2.52 -11.78 8.39
N ASN A 38 3.35 -11.06 9.13
CA ASN A 38 3.68 -9.67 8.82
C ASN A 38 4.24 -9.53 7.41
N ARG A 39 5.22 -10.37 7.04
CA ARG A 39 5.81 -10.37 5.68
C ARG A 39 4.79 -10.62 4.56
N GLY A 40 3.73 -11.39 4.83
CA GLY A 40 2.67 -11.67 3.85
C GLY A 40 1.63 -10.56 3.73
N ILE A 41 1.29 -9.91 4.85
CA ILE A 41 0.23 -8.88 4.90
C ILE A 41 0.78 -7.48 4.60
N GLU A 42 2.01 -7.18 4.98
CA GLU A 42 2.66 -5.88 4.76
C GLU A 42 2.53 -5.34 3.32
N PRO A 43 2.85 -6.10 2.23
CA PRO A 43 2.76 -5.55 0.89
C PRO A 43 1.33 -5.19 0.47
N THR A 44 0.33 -5.94 0.94
CA THR A 44 -1.08 -5.65 0.60
C THR A 44 -1.59 -4.45 1.39
N LEU A 45 -1.22 -4.34 2.67
CA LEU A 45 -1.52 -3.17 3.49
C LEU A 45 -0.88 -1.90 2.89
N MET A 46 0.38 -1.99 2.47
CA MET A 46 1.10 -0.88 1.85
C MET A 46 0.45 -0.46 0.53
N ALA A 47 0.07 -1.40 -0.33
CA ALA A 47 -0.61 -1.10 -1.59
C ALA A 47 -1.96 -0.38 -1.39
N ILE A 48 -2.70 -0.72 -0.32
CA ILE A 48 -3.94 -0.03 0.04
C ILE A 48 -3.63 1.37 0.57
N ALA A 49 -2.67 1.48 1.49
CA ALA A 49 -2.25 2.75 2.07
C ALA A 49 -1.78 3.74 0.99
N GLU A 50 -0.98 3.29 0.02
CA GLU A 50 -0.50 4.10 -1.09
C GLU A 50 -1.66 4.59 -1.98
N LYS A 51 -2.61 3.70 -2.31
CA LYS A 51 -3.79 4.07 -3.11
C LYS A 51 -4.64 5.14 -2.43
N GLU A 52 -4.94 4.97 -1.15
CA GLU A 52 -5.75 5.94 -0.40
C GLU A 52 -4.99 7.25 -0.20
N THR A 53 -3.69 7.18 0.10
CA THR A 53 -2.85 8.38 0.23
C THR A 53 -2.78 9.15 -1.08
N ARG A 54 -2.61 8.46 -2.21
CA ARG A 54 -2.61 9.10 -3.54
C ARG A 54 -3.95 9.74 -3.88
N ARG A 55 -5.05 9.07 -3.54
CA ARG A 55 -6.40 9.63 -3.70
C ARG A 55 -6.56 10.91 -2.86
N LEU A 56 -6.15 10.86 -1.60
CA LEU A 56 -6.20 12.02 -0.70
C LEU A 56 -5.34 13.17 -1.23
N ALA A 57 -4.11 12.89 -1.67
CA ALA A 57 -3.23 13.87 -2.25
C ALA A 57 -3.86 14.56 -3.47
N ASN A 58 -4.45 13.79 -4.39
CA ASN A 58 -5.14 14.34 -5.56
C ASN A 58 -6.32 15.23 -5.16
N LEU A 59 -7.11 14.81 -4.16
CA LEU A 59 -8.23 15.63 -3.65
C LEU A 59 -7.73 16.94 -3.05
N VAL A 60 -6.69 16.91 -2.24
CA VAL A 60 -6.10 18.11 -1.63
C VAL A 60 -5.53 19.05 -2.69
N ILE A 61 -4.81 18.52 -3.69
CA ILE A 61 -4.27 19.31 -4.81
C ILE A 61 -5.40 19.97 -5.59
N ASN A 62 -6.41 19.21 -6.00
CA ASN A 62 -7.54 19.74 -6.75
C ASN A 62 -8.30 20.80 -5.93
N ASN A 63 -8.48 20.58 -4.63
CA ASN A 63 -9.14 21.55 -3.77
C ASN A 63 -8.31 22.83 -3.62
N ALA A 64 -6.98 22.72 -3.46
CA ALA A 64 -6.10 23.88 -3.40
C ALA A 64 -6.11 24.68 -4.70
N ILE A 65 -6.10 24.01 -5.86
CA ILE A 65 -6.23 24.65 -7.18
C ILE A 65 -7.57 25.36 -7.30
N ASN A 66 -8.68 24.68 -6.96
CA ASN A 66 -10.02 25.26 -7.04
C ASN A 66 -10.19 26.46 -6.10
N GLN A 67 -9.60 26.39 -4.90
CA GLN A 67 -9.58 27.51 -3.95
C GLN A 67 -8.79 28.69 -4.51
N GLN A 68 -7.58 28.46 -5.04
CA GLN A 68 -6.77 29.51 -5.64
C GLN A 68 -7.50 30.17 -6.82
N ILE A 69 -8.14 29.38 -7.69
CA ILE A 69 -8.91 29.89 -8.84
C ILE A 69 -10.09 30.74 -8.36
N ALA A 70 -10.81 30.29 -7.31
CA ALA A 70 -11.94 31.01 -6.75
C ALA A 70 -11.54 32.31 -6.02
N GLU A 71 -10.36 32.34 -5.41
CA GLU A 71 -9.84 33.52 -4.70
C GLU A 71 -9.19 34.54 -5.64
N ASP A 72 -8.51 34.11 -6.70
CA ASP A 72 -7.77 35.00 -7.62
C ASP A 72 -8.58 35.49 -8.84
N ASP A 73 -9.89 35.23 -8.90
CA ASP A 73 -10.73 35.52 -10.08
C ASP A 73 -10.07 35.01 -11.39
N PHE A 74 -9.40 33.86 -11.27
CA PHE A 74 -8.56 33.31 -12.33
C PHE A 74 -9.50 32.72 -13.39
N ASN A 75 -9.83 33.52 -14.39
CA ASN A 75 -10.80 33.20 -15.42
C ASN A 75 -10.33 32.00 -16.28
N VAL A 76 -10.66 30.78 -15.82
CA VAL A 76 -10.32 29.48 -16.45
C VAL A 76 -10.90 29.39 -17.87
N ASP A 77 -11.98 30.13 -18.14
CA ASP A 77 -12.61 30.23 -19.46
C ASP A 77 -11.66 30.85 -20.52
N ASN A 78 -10.61 31.55 -20.12
CA ASN A 78 -9.59 32.07 -21.05
C ASN A 78 -8.52 31.04 -21.46
N PHE A 79 -8.39 29.93 -20.73
CA PHE A 79 -7.43 28.86 -21.03
C PHE A 79 -8.06 27.73 -21.85
N ILE A 80 -9.37 27.54 -21.72
CA ILE A 80 -10.16 26.55 -22.45
C ILE A 80 -11.21 27.31 -23.27
N LYS A 81 -10.91 27.62 -24.53
CA LYS A 81 -11.93 28.14 -25.44
C LYS A 81 -12.80 26.97 -25.90
N ILE A 82 -13.96 26.84 -25.29
CA ILE A 82 -15.01 25.93 -25.75
C ILE A 82 -15.81 26.66 -26.83
N GLU A 83 -15.40 26.53 -28.09
CA GLU A 83 -16.23 27.01 -29.20
C GLU A 83 -17.45 26.10 -29.37
N LYS A 84 -18.63 26.66 -29.08
CA LYS A 84 -19.94 26.03 -29.33
C LYS A 84 -20.50 26.60 -30.63
N ASP A 85 -21.02 25.74 -31.50
CA ASP A 85 -21.75 26.19 -32.70
C ASP A 85 -23.13 26.79 -32.32
N GLU A 86 -23.78 27.47 -33.26
CA GLU A 86 -25.09 28.14 -33.11
C GLU A 86 -26.23 27.25 -32.55
N HIS A 87 -26.04 25.93 -32.45
CA HIS A 87 -26.96 24.96 -31.86
C HIS A 87 -26.54 24.46 -30.46
N GLY A 88 -25.54 25.08 -29.84
CA GLY A 88 -25.14 24.82 -28.45
C GLY A 88 -24.32 23.54 -28.23
N LYS A 89 -23.83 22.89 -29.30
CA LYS A 89 -22.99 21.68 -29.24
C LYS A 89 -21.50 22.05 -29.28
N ILE A 90 -20.69 21.39 -28.45
CA ILE A 90 -19.24 21.59 -28.37
C ILE A 90 -18.61 21.13 -29.68
N SER A 91 -18.02 22.06 -30.45
CA SER A 91 -17.44 21.78 -31.77
C SER A 91 -15.94 21.46 -31.68
N ALA A 92 -15.20 22.18 -30.82
CA ALA A 92 -13.79 21.92 -30.55
C ALA A 92 -13.39 22.35 -29.12
N ILE A 93 -12.41 21.66 -28.54
CA ILE A 93 -11.72 22.08 -27.32
C ILE A 93 -10.34 22.56 -27.78
N ASP A 94 -10.15 23.88 -27.86
CA ASP A 94 -8.86 24.48 -28.24
C ASP A 94 -8.13 24.98 -26.99
N PHE A 95 -6.88 24.53 -26.82
CA PHE A 95 -6.00 24.93 -25.73
C PHE A 95 -5.11 26.09 -26.20
N ASN A 96 -5.24 27.27 -25.58
CA ASN A 96 -4.45 28.44 -25.96
C ASN A 96 -2.97 28.28 -25.55
N ALA A 97 -2.15 27.76 -26.47
CA ALA A 97 -0.71 27.53 -26.28
C ALA A 97 0.13 28.82 -26.10
N THR A 98 -0.45 30.01 -26.26
CA THR A 98 0.29 31.29 -26.15
C THR A 98 0.80 31.55 -24.73
N VAL A 99 0.16 30.96 -23.71
CA VAL A 99 0.62 31.08 -22.31
C VAL A 99 1.72 30.07 -21.97
N VAL A 100 1.89 29.01 -22.78
CA VAL A 100 2.94 28.00 -22.58
C VAL A 100 4.32 28.50 -23.04
N ASN A 101 4.37 29.52 -23.90
CA ASN A 101 5.62 30.02 -24.48
C ASN A 101 6.27 31.19 -23.70
N ARG A 102 5.97 31.31 -22.41
CA ARG A 102 6.59 32.33 -21.53
C ARG A 102 7.12 31.70 -20.23
N VAL A 103 7.82 30.58 -20.38
CA VAL A 103 8.78 30.03 -19.40
C VAL A 103 10.01 29.52 -20.13
#